data_AF-A0AAJ2GG77-F1
#
_entry.id   AF-A0AAJ2GG77-F1
#
_cell.length_a   1.000
_cell.length_b   1.000
_cell.length_c   1.000
_cell.angle_alpha   90.00
_cell.angle_beta   90.00
_cell.angle_gamma   90.00
#
_symmetry.space_group_name_H-M   'P 1'
#
loop_
_entity.id
_entity.type
_entity.pdbx_description
1 polymer ?
#
loop_
_entity_poly.entity_id
_entity_poly.type
_entity_poly.pdbx_seq_one_letter_code
_entity_poly.pdbx_strand_id
1 'polypeptide(L)' 'MTQEAGWIEWAGGECPVEARTSVVCKLRNGHVMRRAMAKARDWRHSRSAHWDYADIIAYRVVPA' A
#
# COMPACT_ATOMS: atom_id res chain seq x y z
N MET A 1 -4.07 11.64 -19.98
CA MET A 1 -4.39 10.64 -18.94
C MET A 1 -3.08 10.13 -18.37
N THR A 2 -2.66 10.61 -17.21
CA THR A 2 -1.40 10.18 -16.58
C THR A 2 -1.60 8.76 -16.05
N GLN A 3 -1.15 7.75 -16.80
CA GLN A 3 -0.98 6.40 -16.27
C GLN A 3 0.04 6.49 -15.13
N GLU A 4 -0.40 6.33 -13.89
CA GLU A 4 0.46 6.01 -12.75
C GLU A 4 1.04 4.58 -12.94
N ALA A 5 1.79 4.36 -14.02
CA ALA A 5 2.20 3.05 -14.50
C ALA A 5 2.94 2.27 -13.39
N GLY A 6 2.35 1.14 -12.99
CA GLY A 6 2.92 0.21 -12.01
C GLY A 6 2.31 0.27 -10.61
N TRP A 7 1.42 1.24 -10.31
CA TRP A 7 0.62 1.20 -9.09
C TRP A 7 -0.61 0.32 -9.27
N ILE A 8 -0.86 -0.52 -8.28
CA ILE A 8 -2.03 -1.38 -8.15
C ILE A 8 -2.90 -0.76 -7.07
N GLU A 9 -4.09 -0.30 -7.46
CA GLU A 9 -5.08 0.22 -6.51
C GLU A 9 -5.54 -0.90 -5.57
N TRP A 10 -5.76 -0.55 -4.30
CA TRP A 10 -6.08 -1.51 -3.26
C TRP A 10 -7.08 -0.93 -2.26
N ALA A 11 -8.23 -1.59 -2.13
CA ALA A 11 -9.37 -1.11 -1.34
C ALA A 11 -9.42 -1.65 0.10
N GLY A 12 -8.33 -2.25 0.59
CA GLY A 12 -8.29 -2.89 1.91
C GLY A 12 -8.48 -4.40 1.85
N GLY A 13 -8.28 -5.07 3.00
CA GLY A 13 -8.38 -6.53 3.14
C GLY A 13 -7.06 -7.18 3.55
N GLU A 14 -6.84 -8.42 3.09
CA GLU A 14 -5.58 -9.13 3.32
C GLU A 14 -4.47 -8.62 2.38
N CYS A 15 -3.22 -8.79 2.80
CA CYS A 15 -2.05 -8.46 2.00
C CYS A 15 -2.10 -9.22 0.66
N PRO A 16 -2.13 -8.54 -0.50
CA PRO A 16 -2.36 -9.17 -1.80
C PRO A 16 -1.12 -9.83 -2.41
N VAL A 17 0.03 -9.80 -1.71
CA VAL A 17 1.31 -10.33 -2.19
C VAL A 17 2.01 -11.14 -1.10
N GLU A 18 2.95 -11.99 -1.53
CA GLU A 18 3.80 -12.76 -0.63
C GLU A 18 4.53 -11.89 0.39
N ALA A 19 4.65 -12.39 1.62
CA ALA A 19 5.23 -11.67 2.76
C ALA A 19 6.64 -11.11 2.52
N ARG A 20 7.45 -11.76 1.67
CA ARG A 20 8.84 -11.37 1.34
C ARG A 20 8.94 -10.46 0.11
N THR A 21 7.84 -10.19 -0.59
CA THR A 21 7.81 -9.29 -1.74
C THR A 21 8.15 -7.87 -1.31
N SER A 22 9.10 -7.22 -1.99
CA SER A 22 9.40 -5.81 -1.76
C SER A 22 8.31 -4.95 -2.41
N VAL A 23 7.75 -4.01 -1.66
CA VAL A 23 6.69 -3.11 -2.12
C VAL A 23 6.97 -1.66 -1.71
N VAL A 24 6.37 -0.75 -2.46
CA VAL A 24 6.17 0.65 -2.10
C VAL A 24 4.66 0.87 -1.99
N CYS A 25 4.20 1.54 -0.94
CA CYS A 25 2.77 1.75 -0.67
C CYS A 25 2.44 3.24 -0.70
N LYS A 26 1.28 3.58 -1.26
CA LYS A 26 0.68 4.92 -1.24
C LYS A 26 -0.44 4.91 -0.21
N LEU A 27 -0.38 5.85 0.72
CA LEU A 27 -1.36 6.02 1.77
C LEU A 27 -2.49 6.93 1.31
N ARG A 28 -3.65 6.83 1.96
CA ARG A 28 -4.83 7.65 1.67
C ARG A 28 -4.55 9.14 1.76
N ASN A 29 -3.68 9.55 2.69
CA ASN A 29 -3.23 10.95 2.84
C ASN A 29 -2.27 11.42 1.73
N GLY A 30 -2.00 10.60 0.72
CA GLY A 30 -1.09 10.91 -0.39
C GLY A 30 0.39 10.64 -0.11
N HIS A 31 0.76 10.30 1.13
CA HIS A 31 2.14 9.97 1.46
C HIS A 31 2.55 8.63 0.84
N VAL A 32 3.75 8.58 0.24
CA VAL A 32 4.34 7.36 -0.31
C VAL A 32 5.38 6.83 0.66
N MET A 33 5.16 5.63 1.19
CA MET A 33 6.09 4.98 2.09
C MET A 33 7.35 4.52 1.35
N ARG A 34 8.49 4.43 2.06
CA ARG A 34 9.72 3.84 1.51
C ARG A 34 9.53 2.38 1.07
N ARG A 35 10.46 1.84 0.29
CA ARG A 35 10.50 0.39 -0.02
C ARG A 35 10.61 -0.43 1.28
N ALA A 36 9.79 -1.46 1.43
CA ALA A 36 9.92 -2.47 2.48
C ALA A 36 9.31 -3.81 2.04
N MET A 37 9.55 -4.88 2.80
CA MET A 37 8.83 -6.15 2.58
C MET A 37 7.33 -5.98 2.89
N ALA A 38 6.47 -6.68 2.17
CA ALA A 38 5.02 -6.63 2.37
C ALA A 38 4.61 -6.95 3.81
N LYS A 39 5.29 -7.92 4.46
CA LYS A 39 5.05 -8.27 5.87
C LYS A 39 5.40 -7.17 6.89
N ALA A 40 6.17 -6.15 6.48
CA ALA A 40 6.55 -5.03 7.34
C ALA A 40 5.57 -3.86 7.23
N ARG A 41 4.47 -4.03 6.49
CA ARG A 41 3.40 -3.05 6.32
C ARG A 41 2.17 -3.51 7.09
N ASP A 42 1.46 -2.56 7.69
CA ASP A 42 0.11 -2.82 8.18
C ASP A 42 -0.86 -2.60 7.02
N TRP A 43 -1.46 -3.70 6.56
CA TRP A 43 -2.44 -3.66 5.48
C TRP A 43 -3.84 -3.37 6.03
N ARG A 44 -4.09 -3.55 7.32
CA ARG A 44 -5.44 -3.38 7.87
C ARG A 44 -5.86 -1.93 7.75
N HIS A 45 -6.98 -1.69 7.07
CA HIS A 45 -7.60 -0.38 7.05
C HIS A 45 -8.19 -0.07 8.41
N SER A 46 -8.08 1.19 8.80
CA SER A 46 -8.77 1.72 9.97
C SER A 46 -10.27 1.51 9.81
N ARG A 47 -10.93 1.02 10.87
CA ARG A 47 -12.39 0.97 10.94
C ARG A 47 -13.02 2.32 11.27
N SER A 48 -12.19 3.32 11.61
CA SER A 48 -12.60 4.68 11.92
C SER A 48 -12.19 5.61 10.80
N ALA A 49 -13.16 6.36 10.26
CA ALA A 49 -12.94 7.40 9.26
C ALA A 49 -12.04 8.55 9.76
N HIS A 50 -11.82 8.69 11.07
CA HIS A 50 -10.92 9.70 11.61
C HIS A 50 -9.44 9.30 11.52
N TRP A 51 -9.15 8.02 11.34
CA TRP A 51 -7.79 7.46 11.36
C TRP A 51 -7.43 6.70 10.07
N ASP A 52 -8.22 6.85 9.01
CA ASP A 52 -8.03 6.18 7.71
C ASP A 52 -6.90 6.79 6.86
N TYR A 53 -6.31 7.90 7.31
CA TYR A 53 -5.25 8.62 6.60
C TYR A 53 -3.98 7.77 6.37
N ALA A 54 -3.77 6.77 7.23
CA ALA A 54 -2.66 5.82 7.13
C ALA A 54 -3.01 4.55 6.37
N ASP A 55 -4.24 4.42 5.86
CA ASP A 55 -4.65 3.27 5.06
C ASP A 55 -3.87 3.23 3.77
N ILE A 56 -3.35 2.06 3.43
CA ILE A 56 -2.73 1.82 2.12
C ILE A 56 -3.86 1.78 1.09
N ILE A 57 -3.82 2.64 0.08
CA ILE A 57 -4.84 2.70 -1.00
C ILE A 57 -4.30 2.23 -2.35
N ALA A 58 -2.98 2.11 -2.47
CA ALA A 58 -2.32 1.53 -3.62
C ALA A 58 -0.94 1.01 -3.22
N TYR A 59 -0.43 0.04 -3.97
CA TYR A 59 0.91 -0.48 -3.80
C TYR A 59 1.54 -0.78 -5.15
N ARG A 60 2.86 -0.92 -5.18
CA ARG A 60 3.57 -1.48 -6.33
C ARG A 60 4.63 -2.44 -5.86
N VAL A 61 4.78 -3.54 -6.59
CA VAL A 61 5.87 -4.48 -6.39
C VAL A 61 7.14 -3.89 -6.97
N VAL A 62 8.24 -3.97 -6.22
CA VAL A 62 9.55 -3.53 -6.69
C VAL A 62 10.52 -4.71 -6.69
N PRO A 63 11.42 -4.81 -7.70
CA PRO A 63 12.46 -5.82 -7.73
C PRO A 63 13.36 -5.76 -6.49
N ALA A 64 14.00 -6.89 -6.19
CA ALA A 64 14.97 -7.02 -5.12
C ALA A 64 16.18 -6.11 -5.35
#